data_AF-E3H7T3-F1
#
_entry.id   AF-E3H7T3-F1
#
_cell.length_a   1.000
_cell.length_b   1.000
_cell.length_c   1.000
_cell.angle_alpha   90.00
_cell.angle_beta   90.00
_cell.angle_gamma   90.00
#
_symmetry.space_group_name_H-M   'P 1'
#
loop_
_entity.id
_entity.type
_entity.pdbx_description
1 polymer ?
#
loop_
_entity_poly.entity_id
_entity_poly.type
_entity_poly.pdbx_seq_one_letter_code
_entity_poly.pdbx_strand_id
1 'polypeptide(L)'
;MELEKLKTLLMNKEVMVESRWELIEIDSIGSVKEISKLNKLLIMILDNDTKIVCKVDEVQYENEDTVNFIHITPDKDEIIIFRVRII
;
A
#
# COMPACT_ATOMS: atom_id res chain seq x y z
N MET A 1 -6.47 -14.04 -6.66
CA MET A 1 -6.15 -14.62 -5.35
C MET A 1 -4.91 -13.91 -4.80
N GLU A 2 -5.03 -12.62 -4.49
CA GLU A 2 -3.87 -11.75 -4.16
C GLU A 2 -3.78 -11.38 -2.67
N LEU A 3 -4.91 -11.31 -1.95
CA LEU A 3 -4.95 -10.84 -0.56
C LEU A 3 -4.15 -11.73 0.40
N GLU A 4 -4.26 -13.06 0.29
CA GLU A 4 -3.53 -13.99 1.16
C GLU A 4 -2.02 -13.88 0.94
N LYS A 5 -1.57 -13.79 -0.32
CA LYS A 5 -0.15 -13.58 -0.64
C LYS A 5 0.36 -12.26 -0.05
N LEU A 6 -0.42 -11.18 -0.17
CA LEU A 6 -0.06 -9.89 0.40
C LEU A 6 0.02 -9.94 1.94
N LYS A 7 -0.94 -10.59 2.59
CA LYS A 7 -0.92 -10.79 4.04
C LYS A 7 0.32 -11.57 4.47
N THR A 8 0.63 -12.68 3.80
CA THR A 8 1.85 -13.44 4.11
C THR A 8 3.12 -12.61 3.94
N LEU A 9 3.15 -11.73 2.94
CA LEU A 9 4.29 -10.89 2.63
C LEU A 9 4.52 -9.80 3.68
N LEU A 10 3.45 -9.06 4.04
CA LEU A 10 3.57 -7.82 4.81
C LEU A 10 3.23 -7.97 6.30
N MET A 11 2.41 -8.95 6.69
CA MET A 11 2.00 -9.09 8.09
C MET A 11 3.18 -9.52 8.96
N ASN A 12 3.29 -8.90 10.14
CA ASN A 12 4.40 -9.09 11.10
C ASN A 12 5.76 -8.59 10.62
N LYS A 13 5.79 -7.75 9.58
CA LYS A 13 6.98 -7.04 9.12
C LYS A 13 6.87 -5.56 9.45
N GLU A 14 8.00 -4.91 9.68
CA GLU A 14 8.10 -3.47 9.61
C GLU A 14 8.17 -3.07 8.14
N VAL A 15 7.40 -2.06 7.75
CA VAL A 15 7.36 -1.59 6.36
C VAL A 15 7.64 -0.11 6.30
N MET A 16 8.31 0.30 5.23
CA MET A 16 8.43 1.69 4.84
C MET A 16 7.52 1.96 3.65
N VAL A 17 6.68 2.96 3.80
CA VAL A 17 5.79 3.48 2.78
C VAL A 17 6.39 4.78 2.25
N GLU A 18 6.62 4.82 0.95
CA GLU A 18 7.07 5.99 0.22
C GLU A 18 6.00 6.37 -0.80
N SER A 19 5.54 7.63 -0.79
CA SER A 19 4.69 8.19 -1.84
C SER A 19 5.38 9.38 -2.49
N ARG A 20 5.37 9.41 -3.82
CA ARG A 20 5.83 10.57 -4.60
C ARG A 20 4.65 11.13 -5.38
N TRP A 21 4.05 12.17 -4.84
CA TRP A 21 3.16 13.06 -5.58
C TRP A 21 3.76 14.45 -5.58
N GLU A 22 3.55 15.24 -6.63
CA GLU A 22 4.29 16.49 -6.97
C GLU A 22 4.47 17.49 -5.81
N LEU A 23 3.67 17.39 -4.74
CA LEU A 23 3.72 18.23 -3.54
C LEU A 23 3.58 17.46 -2.21
N ILE A 24 3.49 16.12 -2.24
CA ILE A 24 3.32 15.30 -1.02
C ILE A 24 4.34 14.16 -1.04
N GLU A 25 5.36 14.30 -0.20
CA GLU A 25 6.24 13.21 0.22
C GLU A 25 5.67 12.61 1.51
N ILE A 26 5.20 11.37 1.43
CA ILE A 26 4.87 10.57 2.62
C ILE A 26 5.96 9.54 2.73
N ASP A 27 6.84 9.74 3.71
CA ASP A 27 7.74 8.70 4.20
C ASP A 27 7.23 8.27 5.58
N SER A 28 6.73 7.04 5.66
CA SER A 28 6.14 6.49 6.88
C SER A 28 6.72 5.11 7.14
N ILE A 29 7.23 4.89 8.35
CA ILE A 29 7.72 3.58 8.79
C ILE A 29 6.79 3.10 9.90
N GLY A 30 6.30 1.87 9.78
CA GLY A 30 5.44 1.27 10.78
C GLY A 30 5.19 -0.21 10.53
N SER A 31 4.61 -0.88 11.52
CA SER A 31 4.17 -2.27 11.39
C SER A 31 2.76 -2.35 10.82
N VAL A 32 2.50 -3.33 9.96
CA VAL A 32 1.15 -3.56 9.43
C VAL A 32 0.22 -4.07 10.53
N LYS A 33 -0.78 -3.27 10.90
CA LYS A 33 -1.87 -3.66 11.83
C LYS A 33 -2.94 -4.49 11.12
N GLU A 34 -3.37 -4.05 9.95
CA GLU A 34 -4.50 -4.64 9.25
C GLU A 34 -4.32 -4.57 7.72
N ILE A 35 -4.69 -5.66 7.05
CA ILE A 35 -4.95 -5.68 5.60
C ILE A 35 -6.32 -6.32 5.36
N SER A 36 -7.26 -5.54 4.83
CA SER A 36 -8.63 -5.97 4.58
C SER A 36 -9.11 -5.63 3.16
N LYS A 37 -10.14 -6.35 2.70
CA LYS A 37 -10.75 -6.17 1.38
C LYS A 37 -12.22 -5.82 1.53
N LEU A 38 -12.65 -4.71 0.91
CA LEU A 38 -14.04 -4.26 0.89
C LEU A 38 -14.41 -3.85 -0.54
N ASN A 39 -15.41 -4.49 -1.15
CA ASN A 39 -15.95 -4.09 -2.47
C ASN A 39 -14.88 -3.78 -3.55
N LYS A 40 -13.90 -4.68 -3.70
CA LYS A 40 -12.72 -4.57 -4.60
C LYS A 40 -11.66 -3.55 -4.19
N LEU A 41 -11.84 -2.83 -3.08
CA LEU A 41 -10.79 -2.04 -2.47
C LEU A 41 -9.97 -2.91 -1.52
N LEU A 42 -8.68 -2.65 -1.51
CA LEU A 42 -7.72 -3.13 -0.54
C LEU A 42 -7.39 -1.98 0.40
N ILE A 43 -7.44 -2.25 1.70
CA ILE A 43 -7.16 -1.28 2.75
C ILE A 43 -6.01 -1.84 3.58
N MET A 44 -4.93 -1.08 3.71
CA MET A 44 -3.81 -1.37 4.61
C MET A 44 -3.70 -0.26 5.66
N ILE A 45 -3.55 -0.67 6.92
CA ILE A 45 -3.41 0.25 8.06
C ILE A 45 -2.12 -0.10 8.81
N LEU A 46 -1.26 0.91 9.01
CA LEU A 46 -0.06 0.79 9.84
C LEU A 46 -0.35 1.14 11.30
N ASP A 47 0.58 0.79 12.19
CA ASP A 47 0.49 1.10 13.61
C ASP A 47 0.53 2.59 13.95
N ASN A 48 1.18 3.38 13.10
CA ASN A 48 1.27 4.84 13.16
C ASN A 48 0.08 5.58 12.50
N ASP A 49 -1.03 4.90 12.27
CA ASP A 49 -2.27 5.40 11.65
C ASP A 49 -2.17 5.79 10.16
N THR A 50 -1.06 5.48 9.49
CA THR A 50 -0.98 5.58 8.02
C THR A 50 -1.94 4.59 7.37
N LYS A 51 -2.80 5.08 6.47
CA LYS A 51 -3.80 4.29 5.77
C LYS A 51 -3.61 4.38 4.26
N ILE A 52 -3.45 3.23 3.61
CA ILE A 52 -3.40 3.10 2.14
C ILE A 52 -4.69 2.45 1.66
N VAL A 53 -5.33 3.04 0.65
CA VAL A 53 -6.53 2.50 0.01
C VAL A 53 -6.31 2.46 -1.50
N CYS A 54 -6.39 1.28 -2.11
CA CYS A 54 -6.25 1.11 -3.56
C CYS A 54 -7.26 0.08 -4.08
N LYS A 55 -7.45 0.00 -5.40
CA LYS A 55 -8.17 -1.16 -5.95
C LYS A 55 -7.26 -2.38 -5.96
N VAL A 56 -7.85 -3.58 -5.88
CA VAL A 56 -7.10 -4.84 -5.84
C VAL A 56 -6.28 -5.07 -7.12
N ASP A 57 -6.81 -4.68 -8.28
CA ASP A 57 -6.14 -4.74 -9.59
C ASP A 57 -5.02 -3.70 -9.77
N GLU A 58 -4.89 -2.78 -8.82
CA GLU A 58 -3.87 -1.73 -8.79
C GLU A 58 -2.71 -2.07 -7.83
N VAL A 59 -2.62 -3.33 -7.39
CA VAL A 59 -1.51 -3.85 -6.55
C VAL A 59 -0.49 -4.56 -7.43
N GLN A 60 0.76 -4.09 -7.42
CA GLN A 60 1.86 -4.64 -8.21
C GLN A 60 2.98 -5.16 -7.30
N TYR A 61 3.36 -6.42 -7.47
CA TYR A 61 4.50 -7.01 -6.76
C TYR A 61 5.77 -6.81 -7.60
N GLU A 62 6.66 -5.94 -7.15
CA GLU A 62 7.92 -5.66 -7.87
C GLU A 62 8.96 -6.76 -7.62
N ASN A 63 9.10 -7.17 -6.36
CA ASN A 63 10.01 -8.24 -5.92
C ASN A 63 9.52 -8.83 -4.59
N GLU A 64 10.37 -9.63 -3.94
CA GLU A 64 10.03 -10.29 -2.66
C GLU A 64 9.87 -9.32 -1.49
N ASP A 65 10.45 -8.12 -1.56
CA ASP A 65 10.44 -7.15 -0.46
C ASP A 65 9.63 -5.88 -0.78
N THR A 66 9.12 -5.74 -2.01
CA THR A 66 8.53 -4.48 -2.49
C THR A 66 7.17 -4.71 -3.16
N VAL A 67 6.16 -3.98 -2.69
CA VAL A 67 4.81 -3.93 -3.26
C VAL A 67 4.44 -2.49 -3.58
N ASN A 68 3.97 -2.23 -4.78
CA ASN A 68 3.40 -0.95 -5.18
C ASN A 68 1.87 -1.00 -5.08
N PHE A 69 1.30 -0.01 -4.41
CA PHE A 69 -0.14 0.24 -4.38
C PHE A 69 -0.37 1.47 -5.24
N ILE A 70 -1.03 1.28 -6.38
CA ILE A 70 -1.36 2.36 -7.29
C ILE A 70 -2.76 2.84 -6.93
N HIS A 71 -2.94 4.15 -6.79
CA HIS A 71 -4.23 4.77 -6.54
C HIS A 71 -4.51 5.78 -7.63
N ILE A 72 -5.57 5.55 -8.40
CA ILE A 72 -6.01 6.47 -9.45
C ILE A 72 -7.15 7.33 -8.89
N THR A 73 -6.98 8.65 -8.89
CA THR A 73 -8.04 9.60 -8.50
C THR A 73 -8.83 10.03 -9.76
N PRO A 74 -10.00 9.43 -10.04
CA PRO A 74 -10.73 9.72 -11.29
C PRO A 74 -11.20 11.18 -11.38
N ASP A 75 -11.34 11.86 -10.25
CA ASP A 75 -11.79 13.26 -10.20
C ASP A 75 -10.67 14.28 -10.46
N LYS A 76 -9.40 13.84 -10.41
CA LYS A 76 -8.24 14.74 -10.52
C LYS A 76 -7.28 14.38 -11.66
N ASP A 77 -7.54 13.28 -12.39
CA ASP A 77 -6.63 12.72 -13.39
C ASP A 77 -5.20 12.46 -12.84
N GLU A 78 -5.07 12.16 -11.54
CA GLU A 78 -3.78 11.89 -10.90
C GLU A 78 -3.58 10.40 -10.63
N ILE A 79 -2.32 9.99 -10.66
CA ILE A 79 -1.88 8.66 -10.24
C ILE A 79 -0.95 8.84 -9.05
N ILE A 80 -1.32 8.25 -7.92
CA ILE A 80 -0.50 8.20 -6.71
C ILE A 80 0.05 6.78 -6.60
N ILE A 81 1.37 6.65 -6.47
CA ILE A 81 2.01 5.35 -6.27
C ILE A 81 2.58 5.32 -4.85
N PHE A 82 2.06 4.42 -4.03
CA PHE A 82 2.64 4.10 -2.73
C PHE A 82 3.54 2.88 -2.88
N ARG A 83 4.84 3.08 -2.73
CA ARG A 83 5.82 2.00 -2.67
C ARG A 83 5.95 1.54 -1.23
N VAL A 84 5.68 0.28 -0.98
CA VAL A 84 5.77 -0.35 0.34
C VAL A 84 6.93 -1.33 0.32
N ARG A 85 7.97 -1.05 1.10
CA ARG A 85 9.18 -1.88 1.23
C ARG A 85 9.21 -2.55 2.60
N ILE A 86 9.48 -3.84 2.63
CA ILE A 86 9.75 -4.60 3.86
C ILE A 86 11.16 -4.24 4.35
N ILE A 87 11.31 -4.02 5.66
CA ILE A 87 12.57 -3.79 6.37
C ILE A 87 12.93 -5.03 7.22
#